data_AF-A0ABD0YU54-F1
#
_entry.id   AF-A0ABD0YU54-F1
#
_cell.length_a   1.000
_cell.length_b   1.000
_cell.length_c   1.000
_cell.angle_alpha   90.00
_cell.angle_beta   90.00
_cell.angle_gamma   90.00
#
_symmetry.space_group_name_H-M   'P 1'
#
loop_
_entity.id
_entity.type
_entity.pdbx_description
1 polymer ?
#
loop_
_entity_poly.entity_id
_entity_poly.type
_entity_poly.pdbx_seq_one_letter_code
_entity_poly.pdbx_strand_id
1 'polypeptide(L)'
;MRSLSLLLGLVVARAGAEVLTPPYFNIATGRRIEATDTCGEGVERPELYCKLVGAQQNDFNSDNILIQGQVCDECDPKRPDKAHPPENAIDGSENYWMSPPLSRGGQHGQINLTISLGQVSI
;
A
#
# COMPACT_ATOMS: atom_id res chain seq x y z
N MET A 1 -20.68 -2.36 61.38
CA MET A 1 -21.22 -2.05 60.03
C MET A 1 -20.66 -0.76 59.44
N ARG A 2 -20.64 0.38 60.16
CA ARG A 2 -20.10 1.67 59.64
C ARG A 2 -18.61 1.67 59.25
N SER A 3 -17.76 0.95 59.99
CA SER A 3 -16.32 0.86 59.71
C SER A 3 -16.02 0.12 58.39
N LEU A 4 -16.79 -0.92 58.08
CA LEU A 4 -16.66 -1.70 56.85
C LEU A 4 -17.03 -0.86 55.60
N SER A 5 -18.03 0.02 55.72
CA SER A 5 -18.44 0.94 54.66
C SER A 5 -17.41 2.04 54.39
N LEU A 6 -16.71 2.52 55.43
CA LEU A 6 -15.61 3.48 55.27
C LEU A 6 -14.39 2.85 54.57
N LEU A 7 -14.04 1.63 54.96
CA LEU A 7 -12.97 0.84 54.33
C LEU A 7 -13.27 0.57 52.85
N LEU A 8 -14.51 0.23 52.50
CA LEU A 8 -14.91 0.00 51.11
C LEU A 8 -14.86 1.30 50.27
N GLY A 9 -15.28 2.45 50.82
CA GLY A 9 -15.16 3.75 50.17
C GLY A 9 -13.72 4.19 49.92
N LEU A 10 -12.81 3.90 50.87
CA LEU A 10 -11.37 4.15 50.75
C LEU A 10 -10.69 3.28 49.68
N VAL A 11 -11.17 2.05 49.45
CA VAL A 11 -10.66 1.16 48.41
C VAL A 11 -11.11 1.60 47.01
N VAL A 12 -12.35 2.07 46.84
CA VAL A 12 -12.85 2.57 45.54
C VAL A 12 -12.19 3.89 45.13
N ALA A 13 -11.84 4.75 46.09
CA ALA A 13 -11.15 6.02 45.84
C ALA A 13 -9.69 5.86 45.35
N ARG A 14 -9.14 4.65 45.31
CA ARG A 14 -7.78 4.34 44.85
C ARG A 14 -7.72 3.91 43.38
N ALA A 15 -8.84 3.86 42.67
CA ALA A 15 -8.85 3.58 41.22
C ALA A 15 -8.43 4.84 40.44
N GLY A 16 -7.14 4.92 40.09
CA GLY A 16 -6.64 5.93 39.17
C GLY A 16 -7.05 5.58 37.74
N ALA A 17 -7.68 6.52 37.03
CA ALA A 17 -7.87 6.39 35.59
C ALA A 17 -6.53 6.64 34.89
N GLU A 18 -6.06 5.66 34.13
CA GLU A 18 -4.86 5.78 33.30
C GLU A 18 -5.25 5.95 31.83
N VAL A 19 -4.53 6.83 31.13
CA VAL A 19 -4.70 6.99 29.68
C VAL A 19 -3.93 5.89 28.97
N LEU A 20 -4.66 4.95 28.37
CA LEU A 20 -4.07 3.94 27.52
C LEU A 20 -3.99 4.47 26.09
N THR A 21 -2.80 4.44 25.52
CA THR A 21 -2.58 4.77 24.11
C THR A 21 -2.40 3.47 23.34
N PRO A 22 -3.09 3.28 22.19
CA PRO A 22 -2.84 2.11 21.37
C PRO A 22 -1.38 2.07 20.90
N PRO A 23 -0.82 0.87 20.65
CA PRO A 23 0.51 0.75 20.11
C PRO A 23 0.61 1.47 18.76
N TYR A 24 1.81 1.87 18.38
CA TYR A 24 2.07 2.41 17.06
C TYR A 24 2.06 1.27 16.03
N PHE A 25 1.23 1.38 14.99
CA PHE A 25 1.17 0.42 13.89
C PHE A 25 0.78 1.11 12.57
N ASN A 26 1.05 0.44 11.45
CA ASN A 26 0.59 0.90 10.15
C ASN A 26 -0.90 0.59 9.97
N ILE A 27 -1.73 1.64 9.97
CA ILE A 27 -3.19 1.52 9.87
C ILE A 27 -3.68 1.10 8.48
N ALA A 28 -2.83 1.20 7.45
CA ALA A 28 -3.16 0.83 6.08
C ALA A 28 -2.90 -0.66 5.77
N THR A 29 -2.05 -1.33 6.55
CA THR A 29 -1.68 -2.73 6.30
C THR A 29 -2.91 -3.64 6.29
N GLY A 30 -3.06 -4.43 5.22
CA GLY A 30 -4.19 -5.36 5.04
C GLY A 30 -5.57 -4.70 4.89
N ARG A 31 -5.64 -3.38 4.68
CA ARG A 31 -6.90 -2.68 4.41
C ARG A 31 -7.35 -2.85 2.96
N ARG A 32 -8.61 -2.53 2.67
CA ARG A 32 -9.08 -2.47 1.29
C ARG A 32 -8.48 -1.24 0.61
N ILE A 33 -7.84 -1.44 -0.53
CA ILE A 33 -7.26 -0.38 -1.35
C ILE A 33 -7.81 -0.51 -2.77
N GLU A 34 -8.09 0.61 -3.42
CA GLU A 34 -8.58 0.66 -4.79
C GLU A 34 -7.85 1.74 -5.57
N ALA A 35 -7.44 1.44 -6.80
CA ALA A 35 -6.93 2.41 -7.75
C ALA A 35 -7.97 2.62 -8.86
N THR A 36 -8.07 3.84 -9.40
CA THR A 36 -8.91 4.08 -10.59
C THR A 36 -8.40 3.31 -11.81
N ASP A 37 -7.08 3.19 -11.92
CA ASP A 37 -6.41 2.44 -12.98
C ASP A 37 -5.13 1.82 -12.45
N THR A 38 -4.84 0.60 -12.92
CA THR A 38 -3.60 -0.14 -12.64
C THR A 38 -2.96 -0.53 -13.98
N CYS A 39 -1.62 -0.62 -14.02
CA CYS A 39 -0.93 -1.06 -15.22
C CYS A 39 -1.39 -2.47 -15.66
N GLY A 40 -1.39 -2.72 -16.97
CA GLY A 40 -1.72 -4.04 -17.53
C GLY A 40 -3.20 -4.46 -17.42
N GLU A 41 -4.04 -3.73 -16.68
CA GLU A 41 -5.49 -3.92 -16.66
C GLU A 41 -6.18 -3.21 -17.83
N GLY A 42 -7.19 -3.85 -18.41
CA GLY A 42 -7.97 -3.27 -19.51
C GLY A 42 -7.24 -3.19 -20.85
N VAL A 43 -6.14 -3.94 -21.02
CA VAL A 43 -5.35 -4.04 -22.25
C VAL A 43 -5.31 -5.48 -22.78
N GLU A 44 -5.12 -5.65 -24.09
CA GLU A 44 -5.08 -6.97 -24.74
C GLU A 44 -3.75 -7.71 -24.52
N ARG A 45 -2.65 -6.95 -24.34
CA ARG A 45 -1.28 -7.47 -24.22
C ARG A 45 -0.61 -6.89 -22.97
N PRO A 46 0.46 -7.55 -22.46
CA PRO A 46 1.31 -6.97 -21.41
C PRO A 46 1.70 -5.53 -21.74
N GLU A 47 1.57 -4.66 -20.74
CA GLU A 47 1.75 -3.24 -20.92
C GLU A 47 3.21 -2.84 -20.76
N LEU A 48 3.83 -2.35 -21.85
CA LEU A 48 5.20 -1.87 -21.84
C LEU A 48 5.33 -0.55 -21.06
N TYR A 49 6.29 -0.50 -20.15
CA TYR A 49 6.71 0.73 -19.47
C TYR A 49 8.23 0.83 -19.46
N CYS A 50 8.76 2.05 -19.35
CA CYS A 50 10.19 2.30 -19.32
C CYS A 50 10.55 3.20 -18.14
N LYS A 51 11.66 2.89 -17.47
CA LYS A 51 12.26 3.78 -16.50
C LYS A 51 12.75 5.03 -17.23
N LEU A 52 12.55 6.21 -16.63
CA LEU A 52 13.01 7.48 -17.20
C LEU A 52 14.52 7.68 -17.06
N VAL A 53 15.12 7.01 -16.07
CA VAL A 53 16.56 6.95 -15.93
C VAL A 53 17.09 5.95 -16.95
N GLY A 54 18.06 6.40 -17.76
CA GLY A 54 18.71 5.53 -18.74
C GLY A 54 19.41 4.34 -18.07
N ALA A 55 19.67 3.31 -18.85
CA ALA A 55 20.23 2.05 -18.36
C ALA A 55 21.59 2.26 -17.66
N GLN A 56 21.67 1.87 -16.38
CA GLN A 56 22.94 1.72 -15.69
C GLN A 56 23.41 0.27 -15.73
N GLN A 57 24.72 0.02 -15.54
CA GLN A 57 25.30 -1.33 -15.61
C GLN A 57 24.65 -2.35 -14.65
N ASN A 58 23.98 -1.88 -13.59
CA ASN A 58 23.31 -2.71 -12.60
C ASN A 58 21.82 -2.96 -12.91
N ASP A 59 21.25 -2.28 -13.91
CA ASP A 59 19.82 -2.40 -14.27
C ASP A 59 19.55 -3.52 -15.30
N PHE A 60 20.60 -4.14 -15.84
CA PHE A 60 20.49 -5.22 -16.81
C PHE A 60 20.24 -6.55 -16.09
N ASN A 61 18.98 -6.82 -15.75
CA ASN A 61 18.52 -8.18 -15.51
C ASN A 61 18.15 -8.85 -16.85
N SER A 62 18.20 -10.18 -16.96
CA SER A 62 17.94 -10.93 -18.20
C SER A 62 16.56 -10.65 -18.81
N ASP A 63 15.63 -10.16 -18.00
CA ASP A 63 14.22 -10.04 -18.34
C ASP A 63 13.82 -8.62 -18.77
N ASN A 64 14.72 -7.64 -18.68
CA ASN A 64 14.44 -6.25 -19.05
C ASN A 64 14.70 -5.99 -20.53
N ILE A 65 13.85 -5.17 -21.15
CA ILE A 65 13.92 -4.78 -22.56
C ILE A 65 14.70 -3.47 -22.68
N LEU A 66 15.69 -3.43 -23.58
CA LEU A 66 16.44 -2.19 -23.85
C LEU A 66 15.91 -1.48 -25.09
N ILE A 67 15.37 -0.29 -24.90
CA ILE A 67 14.84 0.54 -25.98
C ILE A 67 15.53 1.91 -25.93
N GLN A 68 16.35 2.21 -26.93
CA GLN A 68 17.05 3.50 -27.06
C GLN A 68 17.88 3.87 -25.80
N GLY A 69 18.48 2.87 -25.14
CA GLY A 69 19.26 3.08 -23.92
C GLY A 69 18.43 3.27 -22.65
N GLN A 70 17.11 3.12 -22.71
CA GLN A 70 16.23 3.04 -21.55
C GLN A 70 15.98 1.58 -21.16
N VAL A 71 15.73 1.37 -19.86
CA VAL A 71 15.37 0.06 -19.32
C VAL A 71 13.86 -0.01 -19.24
N CYS A 72 13.28 -0.92 -20.00
CA CYS A 72 11.87 -1.16 -20.09
C CYS A 72 11.51 -2.55 -19.57
N ASP A 73 10.27 -2.70 -19.16
CA ASP A 73 9.70 -3.96 -18.70
C ASP A 73 8.21 -3.98 -19.05
N GLU A 74 7.55 -5.10 -18.80
CA GLU A 74 6.14 -5.33 -19.07
C GLU A 74 5.35 -5.50 -17.78
N CYS A 75 4.17 -4.89 -17.71
CA CYS A 75 3.19 -5.12 -16.65
C CYS A 75 2.08 -6.06 -17.15
N ASP A 76 1.90 -7.20 -16.47
CA ASP A 76 0.89 -8.20 -16.81
C ASP A 76 0.21 -8.73 -15.53
N PRO A 77 -1.09 -8.44 -15.32
CA PRO A 77 -1.84 -8.92 -14.15
C PRO A 77 -1.93 -10.44 -14.05
N LYS A 78 -1.67 -11.18 -15.14
CA LYS A 78 -1.68 -12.65 -15.17
C LYS A 78 -0.37 -13.27 -14.72
N ARG A 79 0.70 -12.46 -14.61
CA ARG A 79 2.04 -12.88 -14.22
C ARG A 79 2.39 -12.28 -12.87
N PRO A 80 2.43 -13.06 -11.78
CA PRO A 80 2.70 -12.52 -10.44
C PRO A 80 4.02 -11.73 -10.32
N ASP A 81 5.03 -12.08 -11.12
CA ASP A 81 6.34 -11.41 -11.17
C ASP A 81 6.33 -10.08 -11.95
N LYS A 82 5.25 -9.81 -12.69
CA LYS A 82 5.03 -8.61 -13.51
C LYS A 82 3.71 -7.91 -13.17
N ALA A 83 3.04 -8.34 -12.11
CA ALA A 83 1.78 -7.79 -11.65
C ALA A 83 2.06 -6.76 -10.55
N HIS A 84 1.45 -5.59 -10.69
CA HIS A 84 1.61 -4.48 -9.74
C HIS A 84 0.25 -4.00 -9.20
N PRO A 85 -0.56 -4.88 -8.58
CA PRO A 85 -1.90 -4.53 -8.11
C PRO A 85 -1.85 -3.58 -6.90
N PRO A 86 -2.94 -2.83 -6.62
CA PRO A 86 -3.00 -1.87 -5.51
C PRO A 86 -2.61 -2.47 -4.15
N GLU A 87 -2.92 -3.74 -3.91
CA GLU A 87 -2.63 -4.46 -2.66
C GLU A 87 -1.13 -4.48 -2.32
N ASN A 88 -0.25 -4.49 -3.33
CA ASN A 88 1.19 -4.44 -3.12
C ASN A 88 1.64 -3.17 -2.36
N ALA A 89 0.88 -2.07 -2.42
CA ALA A 89 1.23 -0.84 -1.71
C ALA A 89 1.04 -0.93 -0.18
N ILE A 90 0.35 -1.97 0.32
CA ILE A 90 -0.05 -2.09 1.73
C ILE A 90 0.21 -3.49 2.31
N ASP A 91 0.84 -4.40 1.57
CA ASP A 91 1.09 -5.77 2.00
C ASP A 91 2.30 -5.90 2.94
N GLY A 92 3.12 -4.86 3.05
CA GLY A 92 4.32 -4.81 3.89
C GLY A 92 5.55 -5.48 3.26
N SER A 93 5.49 -5.87 1.99
CA SER A 93 6.60 -6.39 1.20
C SER A 93 7.35 -5.27 0.46
N GLU A 94 8.36 -5.63 -0.33
CA GLU A 94 9.05 -4.72 -1.26
C GLU A 94 8.34 -4.61 -2.62
N ASN A 95 7.22 -5.32 -2.81
CA ASN A 95 6.42 -5.18 -4.00
C ASN A 95 5.79 -3.79 -4.05
N TYR A 96 5.40 -3.38 -5.26
CA TYR A 96 4.81 -2.07 -5.49
C TYR A 96 3.58 -2.18 -6.39
N TRP A 97 2.67 -1.23 -6.21
CA TRP A 97 1.62 -0.94 -7.17
C TRP A 97 2.14 0.02 -8.24
N MET A 98 1.61 -0.08 -9.46
CA MET A 98 1.98 0.82 -10.55
C MET A 98 0.77 1.28 -11.37
N SER A 99 0.75 2.57 -11.66
CA SER A 99 -0.23 3.18 -12.56
C SER A 99 0.01 2.78 -14.02
N PRO A 100 -0.98 2.96 -14.90
CA PRO A 100 -0.75 3.00 -16.33
C PRO A 100 0.37 3.99 -16.72
N PRO A 101 1.18 3.70 -17.76
CA PRO A 101 2.13 4.65 -18.31
C PRO A 101 1.40 5.73 -19.12
N LEU A 102 1.98 6.94 -19.19
CA LEU A 102 1.42 8.06 -19.97
C LEU A 102 1.36 7.78 -21.47
N SER A 103 2.14 6.80 -21.97
CA SER A 103 2.04 6.32 -23.35
C SER A 103 0.70 5.67 -23.67
N ARG A 104 -0.03 5.13 -22.66
CA ARG A 104 -1.41 4.62 -22.82
C ARG A 104 -2.43 5.76 -22.93
N GLY A 105 -2.10 6.95 -22.44
CA GLY A 105 -2.90 8.15 -22.64
C GLY A 105 -2.71 9.20 -21.54
N GLY A 106 -2.90 10.47 -21.90
CA GLY A 106 -2.69 11.61 -21.00
C GLY A 106 -3.64 11.65 -19.79
N GLN A 107 -4.78 10.97 -19.87
CA GLN A 107 -5.73 10.83 -18.76
C GLN A 107 -5.11 10.14 -17.53
N HIS A 108 -4.12 9.28 -17.74
CA HIS A 108 -3.42 8.58 -16.65
C HIS A 108 -2.39 9.48 -15.93
N GLY A 109 -2.30 10.77 -16.31
CA GLY A 109 -1.58 11.78 -15.53
C GLY A 109 -2.26 12.15 -14.21
N GLN A 110 -3.52 11.77 -14.01
CA GLN A 110 -4.22 11.88 -12.75
C GLN A 110 -4.98 10.58 -12.46
N ILE A 111 -4.71 9.99 -11.30
CA ILE A 111 -5.35 8.76 -10.83
C ILE A 111 -5.64 8.86 -9.34
N ASN A 112 -6.67 8.15 -8.87
CA ASN A 112 -7.00 8.12 -7.45
C ASN A 112 -6.65 6.76 -6.84
N LEU A 113 -5.94 6.78 -5.71
CA LEU A 113 -5.67 5.62 -4.88
C LEU A 113 -6.40 5.80 -3.55
N THR A 114 -7.39 4.94 -3.29
CA THR A 114 -8.30 5.06 -2.14
C THR A 114 -8.05 3.91 -1.17
N ILE A 115 -7.61 4.22 0.05
CA ILE A 115 -7.43 3.23 1.13
C ILE A 115 -8.56 3.37 2.13
N SER A 116 -9.36 2.32 2.27
CA SER A 116 -10.44 2.23 3.25
C SER A 116 -9.91 1.76 4.60
N LEU A 117 -9.49 2.71 5.44
CA LEU A 117 -8.90 2.43 6.76
C LEU A 117 -9.89 1.80 7.75
N GLY A 118 -11.21 1.98 7.52
CA GLY A 118 -12.26 1.54 8.44
C GLY A 118 -12.34 2.41 9.70
N GLN A 119 -13.12 1.95 10.68
CA GLN A 119 -13.31 2.64 11.95
C GLN A 119 -12.45 2.01 13.05
N VAL A 120 -11.82 2.88 13.85
CA VAL A 120 -11.24 2.50 15.15
C VAL A 120 -12.38 2.58 16.17
N SER A 121 -13.17 1.51 16.33
CA SER A 121 -14.03 1.41 17.51
C SER A 121 -13.12 1.12 18.70
N ILE A 122 -12.92 2.14 19.53
CA ILE A 122 -12.32 2.05 20.87
C ILE A 122 -13.44 1.78 21.86
#